data_AF-A0A8C5L5B1-F1
#
_entry.id   AF-A0A8C5L5B1-F1
#
_cell.length_a   1.000
_cell.length_b   1.000
_cell.length_c   1.000
_cell.angle_alpha   90.00
_cell.angle_beta   90.00
_cell.angle_gamma   90.00
#
_symmetry.space_group_name_H-M   'P 1'
#
loop_
_entity.id
_entity.type
_entity.pdbx_description
1 polymer ?
#
loop_
_entity_poly.entity_id
_entity_poly.type
_entity_poly.pdbx_seq_one_letter_code
_entity_poly.pdbx_strand_id
1 'polypeptide(L)'
;MAARLSTFLKNTWGKEPVLVASFTIAGLAILLPIFSPYSKYAIMINQATPYNYPGPWRSSGLSGPFLTVPLRDNGNLPDVPSHPQDPQGPSLDWLKNL
;
A
#
# COMPACT_ATOMS: atom_id res chain seq x y z
N MET A 1 -13.21 -36.51 8.55
CA MET A 1 -13.54 -35.06 8.51
C MET A 1 -13.57 -34.52 7.08
N ALA A 2 -12.46 -34.62 6.32
CA ALA A 2 -12.33 -34.04 4.97
C ALA A 2 -13.38 -34.53 3.95
N ALA A 3 -13.74 -35.81 3.96
CA ALA A 3 -14.77 -36.36 3.07
C ALA A 3 -16.18 -35.79 3.31
N ARG A 4 -16.49 -35.37 4.55
CA ARG A 4 -17.77 -34.73 4.89
C ARG A 4 -17.82 -33.29 4.38
N LEU A 5 -16.71 -32.55 4.49
CA LEU A 5 -16.55 -31.20 3.97
C LEU A 5 -16.65 -31.14 2.43
N SER A 6 -15.97 -32.06 1.74
CA SER A 6 -16.02 -32.09 0.26
C SER A 6 -17.41 -32.42 -0.28
N THR A 7 -18.14 -33.32 0.41
CA THR A 7 -19.53 -33.66 0.07
C THR A 7 -20.46 -32.47 0.31
N PHE A 8 -20.29 -31.74 1.42
CA PHE A 8 -21.03 -30.51 1.69
C PHE A 8 -20.77 -29.45 0.61
N LEU A 9 -19.51 -29.16 0.29
CA LEU A 9 -19.16 -28.17 -0.75
C LEU A 9 -19.80 -28.49 -2.10
N LYS A 10 -19.73 -29.76 -2.55
CA LYS A 10 -20.34 -30.18 -3.83
C LYS A 10 -21.86 -29.98 -3.83
N ASN A 11 -22.53 -30.30 -2.73
CA ASN A 11 -23.97 -30.14 -2.59
C ASN A 11 -24.39 -28.66 -2.56
N THR A 12 -23.68 -27.81 -1.81
CA THR A 12 -23.97 -26.36 -1.72
C THR A 12 -23.63 -25.66 -3.04
N TRP A 13 -22.57 -26.09 -3.75
CA TRP A 13 -22.27 -25.58 -5.09
C TRP A 13 -23.38 -25.89 -6.10
N GLY A 14 -24.00 -27.07 -6.03
CA GLY A 14 -25.10 -27.45 -6.91
C GLY A 14 -26.44 -26.77 -6.59
N LYS A 15 -26.64 -26.31 -5.35
CA LYS A 15 -27.91 -25.70 -4.88
C LYS A 15 -27.87 -24.18 -4.84
N GLU A 16 -26.78 -23.63 -4.32
CA GLU A 16 -26.61 -22.21 -4.05
C GLU A 16 -25.24 -21.72 -4.55
N PRO A 17 -24.94 -21.85 -5.86
CA PRO A 17 -23.63 -21.51 -6.41
C PRO A 17 -23.25 -20.05 -6.17
N VAL A 18 -24.24 -19.15 -6.17
CA VAL A 18 -24.03 -17.71 -5.91
C VAL A 18 -23.48 -17.47 -4.51
N LEU A 19 -23.98 -18.20 -3.50
CA LEU A 19 -23.49 -18.07 -2.13
C LEU A 19 -22.09 -18.67 -1.98
N VAL A 20 -21.83 -19.82 -2.61
CA VAL A 20 -20.47 -20.38 -2.55
C VAL A 20 -19.46 -19.45 -3.24
N ALA A 21 -19.82 -18.85 -4.37
CA ALA A 21 -18.98 -17.86 -5.05
C ALA A 21 -18.76 -16.60 -4.20
N SER A 22 -19.80 -16.07 -3.54
CA SER A 22 -19.64 -14.86 -2.72
C SER A 22 -18.72 -15.08 -1.52
N PHE A 23 -18.88 -16.19 -0.80
CA PHE A 23 -18.01 -16.51 0.34
C PHE A 23 -16.57 -16.81 -0.08
N THR A 24 -16.36 -17.47 -1.23
CA THR A 24 -15.00 -17.73 -1.74
C THR A 24 -14.31 -16.45 -2.18
N ILE A 25 -15.00 -15.55 -2.90
CA ILE A 25 -14.46 -14.25 -3.30
C ILE A 25 -14.17 -13.39 -2.07
N ALA A 26 -15.10 -13.32 -1.11
CA ALA A 26 -14.90 -12.56 0.13
C ALA A 26 -13.72 -13.10 0.95
N GLY A 27 -13.58 -14.42 1.07
CA GLY A 27 -12.45 -15.05 1.75
C GLY A 27 -11.12 -14.74 1.07
N LEU A 28 -11.07 -14.83 -0.27
CA LEU A 28 -9.89 -14.47 -1.04
C LEU A 28 -9.55 -12.98 -0.91
N ALA A 29 -10.54 -12.08 -0.94
CA ALA A 29 -10.33 -10.65 -0.82
C ALA A 29 -9.69 -10.26 0.52
N ILE A 30 -9.95 -11.00 1.60
CA ILE A 30 -9.35 -10.78 2.92
C ILE A 30 -7.92 -11.34 2.97
N LEU A 31 -7.69 -12.52 2.38
CA LEU A 31 -6.41 -13.21 2.48
C LEU A 31 -5.37 -12.72 1.47
N LEU A 32 -5.76 -12.44 0.23
CA LEU A 32 -4.85 -12.09 -0.87
C LEU A 32 -3.99 -10.86 -0.55
N PRO A 33 -4.47 -9.77 0.06
CA PRO A 33 -3.64 -8.61 0.37
C PRO A 33 -2.50 -8.92 1.35
N ILE A 34 -2.67 -9.91 2.24
CA ILE A 34 -1.67 -10.30 3.23
C ILE A 34 -0.55 -11.12 2.58
N PHE A 35 -0.90 -11.97 1.61
CA PHE A 35 0.08 -12.81 0.90
C PHE A 35 0.71 -12.11 -0.31
N SER A 36 0.10 -11.05 -0.83
CA SER A 36 0.60 -10.35 -2.01
C SER A 36 1.81 -9.47 -1.67
N PRO A 37 2.98 -9.67 -2.31
CA PRO A 37 4.11 -8.76 -2.17
C PRO A 37 3.82 -7.37 -2.78
N TYR A 38 2.79 -7.27 -3.62
CA TYR A 38 2.44 -6.03 -4.33
C TYR A 38 1.59 -5.06 -3.51
N SER A 39 0.95 -5.52 -2.44
CA SER A 39 0.16 -4.65 -1.55
C SER A 39 0.98 -3.48 -1.00
N LYS A 40 2.29 -3.70 -0.79
CA LYS A 40 3.24 -2.67 -0.35
C LYS A 40 3.37 -1.52 -1.35
N TYR A 41 3.42 -1.81 -2.65
CA TYR A 41 3.59 -0.78 -3.67
C TYR A 41 2.36 0.11 -3.79
N ALA A 42 1.15 -0.41 -3.56
CA ALA A 42 -0.05 0.42 -3.50
C ALA A 42 0.06 1.50 -2.40
N ILE A 43 0.58 1.13 -1.22
CA ILE A 43 0.83 2.08 -0.12
C ILE A 43 1.91 3.09 -0.52
N MET A 44 3.04 2.63 -1.08
CA MET A 44 4.14 3.49 -1.49
C MET A 44 3.73 4.50 -2.58
N ILE A 45 2.89 4.09 -3.54
CA ILE A 45 2.35 4.97 -4.59
C ILE A 45 1.48 6.07 -3.97
N ASN A 46 0.54 5.70 -3.08
CA ASN A 46 -0.34 6.67 -2.42
C ASN A 46 0.44 7.68 -1.55
N GLN A 47 1.57 7.26 -0.97
CA GLN A 47 2.46 8.15 -0.23
C GLN A 47 3.32 9.04 -1.12
N ALA A 48 3.67 8.57 -2.32
CA ALA A 48 4.48 9.30 -3.29
C ALA A 48 3.68 10.33 -4.09
N THR A 49 2.35 10.22 -4.16
CA THR A 49 1.50 11.19 -4.87
C THR A 49 1.34 12.50 -4.09
N PRO A 50 1.90 13.62 -4.57
CA PRO A 50 1.84 14.89 -3.85
C PRO A 50 0.54 15.62 -4.15
N TYR A 51 -0.47 15.46 -3.30
CA TYR A 51 -1.74 16.19 -3.43
C TYR A 51 -1.69 17.62 -2.86
N ASN A 52 -0.84 17.84 -1.86
CA ASN A 52 -0.66 19.14 -1.23
C ASN A 52 0.63 19.77 -1.74
N TYR A 53 0.64 21.11 -1.78
CA TYR A 53 1.90 21.83 -1.95
C TYR A 53 2.84 21.47 -0.79
N PRO A 54 4.14 21.33 -1.05
CA PRO A 54 5.12 21.24 0.01
C PRO A 54 5.14 22.45 0.96
N GLY A 55 4.31 22.42 2.02
CA GLY A 55 4.15 23.40 3.12
C GLY A 55 3.99 22.78 4.54
N PRO A 56 4.32 23.52 5.63
CA PRO A 56 4.65 22.96 6.95
C PRO A 56 3.41 22.57 7.72
N TRP A 57 3.28 21.28 8.09
CA TRP A 57 2.20 20.84 8.96
C TRP A 57 2.69 19.94 10.07
N ARG A 58 2.56 20.47 11.29
CA ARG A 58 2.71 19.76 12.55
C ARG A 58 1.31 19.31 12.99
N SER A 59 1.18 18.02 13.31
CA SER A 59 0.16 17.38 14.19
C SER A 59 -0.70 16.26 13.59
N SER A 60 -0.11 15.26 12.95
CA SER A 60 -0.61 13.89 13.08
C SER A 60 0.53 12.93 12.78
N GLY A 61 0.88 12.08 13.75
CA GLY A 61 2.05 11.19 13.74
C GLY A 61 1.94 10.02 12.76
N LEU A 62 1.63 10.29 11.49
CA LEU A 62 1.72 9.34 10.40
C LEU A 62 2.88 9.77 9.50
N SER A 63 4.01 9.11 9.71
CA SER A 63 5.24 9.23 8.92
C SER A 63 5.00 8.79 7.47
N GLY A 64 4.73 9.74 6.58
CA GLY A 64 4.92 9.60 5.13
C GLY A 64 6.25 10.23 4.70
N PRO A 65 6.94 9.72 3.65
CA PRO A 65 8.34 10.05 3.37
C PRO A 65 8.54 11.33 2.55
N PHE A 66 7.47 12.04 2.18
CA PHE A 66 7.61 13.24 1.35
C PHE A 66 7.72 14.47 2.26
N LEU A 67 8.97 14.86 2.52
CA LEU A 67 9.34 16.05 3.29
C LEU A 67 9.02 17.28 2.46
N THR A 68 7.85 17.84 2.69
CA THR A 68 7.28 18.79 1.76
C THR A 68 6.99 20.10 2.46
N VAL A 69 8.08 20.87 2.69
CA VAL A 69 8.33 22.35 2.78
C VAL A 69 9.83 22.49 2.65
N PRO A 70 10.35 23.53 1.99
CA PRO A 70 11.74 23.91 2.21
C PRO A 70 11.98 24.13 3.70
N LEU A 71 12.80 23.26 4.29
CA LEU A 71 13.18 23.37 5.69
C LEU A 71 14.16 24.53 5.82
N ARG A 72 14.08 25.25 6.95
CA ARG A 72 15.11 26.23 7.27
C ARG A 72 16.39 25.48 7.60
N ASP A 73 17.43 25.73 6.82
CA ASP A 73 18.72 25.13 7.06
C ASP A 73 19.34 25.66 8.37
N ASN A 74 19.74 24.74 9.23
CA ASN A 74 20.44 25.02 10.49
C ASN A 74 21.92 24.56 10.43
N GLY A 75 22.40 24.15 9.26
CA GLY A 75 23.76 23.65 9.02
C GLY A 75 23.96 22.17 9.36
N ASN A 76 22.92 21.42 9.75
CA ASN A 76 23.03 20.01 10.13
C ASN A 76 21.82 19.18 9.63
N LEU A 77 21.58 19.18 8.32
CA LEU A 77 20.52 18.39 7.65
C LEU A 77 21.09 17.58 6.47
N PRO A 78 21.94 16.55 6.71
CA PRO A 78 22.60 15.80 5.65
C PRO A 78 21.64 15.00 4.75
N ASP A 79 20.47 14.63 5.26
CA ASP A 79 19.47 13.81 4.56
C ASP A 79 18.46 14.66 3.75
N VAL A 80 18.52 15.99 3.84
CA VAL A 80 17.58 16.91 3.19
C VAL A 80 18.25 17.46 1.91
N PRO A 81 17.68 17.23 0.72
CA PRO A 81 18.22 17.81 -0.51
C PRO A 81 18.07 19.33 -0.52
N SER A 82 19.07 20.01 -1.09
CA SER A 82 19.02 21.47 -1.31
C SER A 82 18.32 21.81 -2.63
N HIS A 83 18.32 20.87 -3.58
CA HIS A 83 17.72 20.99 -4.89
C HIS A 83 17.00 19.69 -5.30
N PRO A 84 15.90 19.73 -6.08
CA PRO A 84 15.13 18.53 -6.44
C PRO A 84 15.88 17.45 -7.24
N GLN A 85 17.00 17.81 -7.86
CA GLN A 85 17.85 16.88 -8.63
C GLN A 85 19.02 16.31 -7.82
N ASP A 86 19.16 16.74 -6.56
CA ASP A 86 20.17 16.20 -5.68
C ASP A 86 19.90 14.71 -5.44
N PRO A 87 20.95 13.87 -5.33
CA PRO A 87 20.77 12.44 -5.07
C PRO A 87 20.18 12.14 -3.69
N GLN A 88 20.17 13.13 -2.78
CA GLN A 88 19.56 13.05 -1.47
C GLN A 88 18.03 13.08 -1.59
N GLY A 89 17.35 12.18 -0.88
CA GLY A 89 15.88 12.11 -0.83
C GLY A 89 15.27 10.88 -1.51
N PRO A 90 13.96 10.68 -1.36
CA PRO A 90 13.29 9.49 -1.88
C PRO A 90 13.13 9.55 -3.41
N SER A 91 13.80 8.64 -4.13
CA SER A 91 13.62 8.50 -5.59
C SER A 91 12.41 7.63 -5.93
N LEU A 92 11.84 7.87 -7.11
CA LEU A 92 10.73 7.10 -7.67
C LEU A 92 11.19 6.04 -8.68
N ASP A 93 12.45 5.63 -8.65
CA ASP A 93 12.98 4.69 -9.65
C ASP A 93 12.37 3.29 -9.48
N TRP A 94 11.99 2.91 -8.25
CA TRP A 94 11.21 1.69 -8.01
C TRP A 94 9.84 1.72 -8.70
N LEU A 95 9.22 2.89 -8.84
CA LEU A 95 7.91 3.06 -9.50
C LEU A 95 8.06 3.07 -11.02
N LYS A 96 9.14 3.68 -11.53
CA LYS A 96 9.44 3.68 -12.98
C LYS A 96 9.75 2.28 -13.52
N ASN A 97 10.32 1.43 -12.67
CA ASN A 97 10.74 0.07 -13.02
C ASN A 97 9.76 -1.02 -12.54
N LEU A 98 8.58 -0.61 -12.05
CA LEU A 98 7.55 -1.52 -11.54
C LEU A 98 6.82 -2.28 -12.65
#